data_AF-A0A1G9HQ28-F1
#
_entry.id   AF-A0A1G9HQ28-F1
#
_cell.length_a   1.000
_cell.length_b   1.000
_cell.length_c   1.000
_cell.angle_alpha   90.00
_cell.angle_beta   90.00
_cell.angle_gamma   90.00
#
_symmetry.space_group_name_H-M   'P 1'
#
loop_
_entity.id
_entity.type
_entity.pdbx_description
1 polymer ?
#
loop_
_entity_poly.entity_id
_entity_poly.type
_entity_poly.pdbx_seq_one_letter_code
_entity_poly.pdbx_strand_id
1 'polypeptide(L)'
;MGGTRASWINEPANLITLCGSGTTGCHGWVEANPTMGRHLGLSVSRYGLPPAEVPVLTWRDGFVLLDNHGGWTLVPEADVPDIPDFGVCAVLA
;
A
#
# COMPACT_ATOMS: atom_id res chain seq x y z
N MET A 1 2.93 13.16 15.07
CA MET A 1 2.10 11.95 14.89
C MET A 1 1.50 11.58 16.23
N GLY A 2 0.16 11.45 16.32
CA GLY A 2 -0.54 10.95 17.51
C GLY A 2 -0.74 9.43 17.41
N GLY A 3 -0.63 8.72 18.53
CA GLY A 3 -0.79 7.26 18.56
C GLY A 3 -2.27 6.85 18.58
N THR A 4 -2.54 5.62 18.15
CA THR A 4 -3.84 4.96 18.28
C THR A 4 -3.68 3.64 19.04
N ARG A 5 -4.78 3.14 19.62
CA ARG A 5 -4.85 1.83 20.28
C ARG A 5 -5.54 0.78 19.40
N ALA A 6 -5.78 1.09 18.13
CA ALA A 6 -6.34 0.14 17.18
C ALA A 6 -5.39 -1.07 17.05
N SER A 7 -5.88 -2.27 17.35
CA SER A 7 -5.06 -3.49 17.35
C SER A 7 -4.46 -3.80 15.98
N TRP A 8 -5.20 -3.47 14.91
CA TRP A 8 -4.81 -3.77 13.53
C TRP A 8 -3.71 -2.86 12.97
N ILE A 9 -3.38 -1.74 13.63
CA ILE A 9 -2.47 -0.76 13.01
C ILE A 9 -1.03 -1.28 12.83
N ASN A 10 -0.64 -2.27 13.65
CA ASN A 10 0.69 -2.89 13.59
C ASN A 10 0.61 -4.36 13.14
N GLU A 11 -0.51 -4.79 12.56
CA GLU A 11 -0.60 -6.12 11.97
C GLU A 11 0.24 -6.20 10.67
N PRO A 12 0.89 -7.34 10.36
CA PRO A 12 1.83 -7.43 9.25
C PRO A 12 1.25 -7.03 7.88
N ALA A 13 -0.03 -7.30 7.62
CA ALA A 13 -0.69 -6.88 6.39
C ALA A 13 -0.76 -5.35 6.20
N ASN A 14 -0.55 -4.57 7.27
CA ASN A 14 -0.52 -3.10 7.25
C ASN A 14 0.89 -2.51 7.13
N LEU A 15 1.94 -3.34 7.03
CA LEU A 15 3.33 -2.91 7.11
C LEU A 15 4.05 -3.11 5.79
N ILE A 16 4.31 -2.01 5.08
CA ILE A 16 5.18 -1.97 3.91
C ILE A 16 6.37 -1.06 4.17
N THR A 17 7.49 -1.36 3.52
CA THR A 17 8.67 -0.49 3.58
C THR A 17 8.73 0.36 2.32
N LEU A 18 8.88 1.68 2.51
CA LEU A 18 9.12 2.63 1.44
C LEU A 18 10.51 3.23 1.63
N CYS A 19 11.25 3.43 0.53
CA CYS A 19 12.54 4.09 0.60
C CYS A 19 12.38 5.60 0.90
N GLY A 20 13.40 6.18 1.54
CA GLY A 20 13.45 7.60 1.87
C GLY A 20 12.87 7.92 3.24
N SER A 21 12.24 9.10 3.35
CA SER A 21 11.59 9.62 4.56
C SER A 21 10.23 10.20 4.21
N GLY A 22 9.47 10.70 5.19
CA GLY A 22 8.17 11.34 4.94
C GLY A 22 8.22 12.55 3.99
N THR A 23 9.39 13.00 3.54
CA THR A 23 9.56 14.08 2.55
C THR A 23 10.53 13.74 1.40
N THR A 24 11.11 12.54 1.36
CA THR A 24 12.03 12.11 0.29
C THR A 24 11.75 10.67 -0.16
N GLY A 25 12.16 10.32 -1.38
CA GLY A 25 11.97 8.97 -1.92
C GLY A 25 10.49 8.59 -2.11
N CYS A 26 10.21 7.28 -2.15
CA CYS A 26 8.85 6.76 -2.31
C CYS A 26 7.96 7.12 -1.13
N HIS A 27 8.50 7.14 0.10
CA HIS A 27 7.74 7.57 1.27
C HIS A 27 7.28 9.03 1.10
N GLY A 28 8.19 9.95 0.76
CA GLY A 28 7.84 11.35 0.54
C GLY A 28 6.85 11.56 -0.59
N TRP A 29 6.94 10.76 -1.67
CA TRP A 29 5.99 10.84 -2.77
C TRP A 29 4.57 10.42 -2.35
N VAL A 30 4.42 9.34 -1.57
CA VAL A 30 3.11 8.89 -1.06
C VAL A 30 2.49 9.95 -0.14
N GLU A 31 3.28 10.56 0.74
CA GLU A 31 2.82 11.64 1.62
C GLU A 31 2.37 12.88 0.83
N ALA A 32 3.05 13.21 -0.27
CA ALA A 32 2.67 14.31 -1.16
C ALA A 32 1.50 13.97 -2.10
N ASN A 33 1.23 12.69 -2.35
CA ASN A 33 0.22 12.21 -3.29
C ASN A 33 -0.75 11.21 -2.62
N PRO A 34 -1.49 11.63 -1.59
CA PRO A 34 -2.22 10.72 -0.70
C PRO A 34 -3.41 10.00 -1.38
N THR A 35 -3.96 10.56 -2.46
CA THR A 35 -4.99 9.86 -3.27
C THR A 35 -4.37 8.69 -4.03
N MET A 36 -3.25 8.94 -4.72
CA MET A 36 -2.54 7.90 -5.46
C MET A 36 -1.95 6.85 -4.53
N GLY A 37 -1.39 7.27 -3.40
CA GLY A 37 -0.91 6.34 -2.37
C GLY A 37 -2.00 5.36 -1.92
N ARG A 38 -3.26 5.80 -1.81
CA ARG A 38 -4.38 4.91 -1.47
C ARG A 38 -4.80 4.01 -2.63
N HIS A 39 -4.84 4.53 -3.87
CA HIS A 39 -5.18 3.73 -5.04
C HIS A 39 -4.17 2.60 -5.30
N LEU A 40 -2.89 2.83 -4.98
CA LEU A 40 -1.83 1.85 -5.15
C LEU A 40 -1.64 0.93 -3.92
N GLY A 41 -2.46 1.10 -2.87
CA GLY A 41 -2.31 0.36 -1.61
C GLY A 41 -1.09 0.73 -0.76
N LEU A 42 -0.36 1.79 -1.12
CA LEU A 42 0.84 2.24 -0.39
C LEU A 42 0.51 3.01 0.91
N SER A 43 -0.77 3.34 1.10
CA SER A 43 -1.30 3.89 2.34
C SER A 43 -2.77 3.52 2.47
N VAL A 44 -3.26 3.31 3.69
CA VAL A 44 -4.66 2.94 3.92
C VAL A 44 -5.38 3.97 4.81
N SER A 45 -6.70 4.04 4.67
CA SER A 45 -7.54 4.86 5.54
C SER A 45 -7.98 4.04 6.75
N ARG A 46 -7.96 4.63 7.94
CA ARG A 46 -8.56 4.04 9.15
C ARG A 46 -10.07 3.79 9.07
N TYR A 47 -10.73 4.35 8.06
CA TYR A 47 -12.16 4.19 7.80
C TYR A 47 -12.43 3.37 6.53
N GLY A 48 -11.39 2.82 5.91
CA GLY A 48 -11.49 1.99 4.71
C GLY A 48 -11.58 0.50 5.02
N LEU A 49 -11.24 -0.31 4.02
CA LEU A 49 -11.10 -1.76 4.17
C LEU A 49 -9.96 -2.10 5.15
N PRO A 50 -10.02 -3.29 5.79
CA PRO A 50 -8.89 -3.84 6.52
C PRO A 50 -7.64 -3.92 5.63
N PRO A 51 -6.43 -3.71 6.16
CA PRO A 51 -5.21 -3.74 5.36
C PRO A 51 -5.01 -5.03 4.55
N ALA A 52 -5.42 -6.18 5.11
CA ALA A 52 -5.37 -7.48 4.42
C ALA A 52 -6.31 -7.62 3.22
N GLU A 53 -7.23 -6.67 3.03
CA GLU A 53 -8.18 -6.61 1.92
C GLU A 53 -7.86 -5.47 0.93
N VAL A 54 -6.76 -4.75 1.14
CA VAL A 54 -6.32 -3.68 0.25
C VAL A 54 -5.20 -4.19 -0.66
N PRO A 55 -5.42 -4.27 -1.99
CA PRO A 55 -4.37 -4.59 -2.94
C PRO A 55 -3.21 -3.59 -2.88
N VAL A 56 -1.99 -4.10 -2.80
CA VAL A 56 -0.75 -3.32 -2.86
C VAL A 56 -0.09 -3.56 -4.21
N LEU A 57 0.21 -2.49 -4.94
CA LEU A 57 0.98 -2.60 -6.18
C LEU A 57 2.45 -2.87 -5.86
N THR A 58 2.96 -3.98 -6.40
CA THR A 58 4.36 -4.35 -6.39
C THR A 58 4.89 -4.38 -7.83
N TRP A 59 6.21 -4.29 -7.98
CA TRP A 59 6.85 -4.44 -9.29
C TRP A 59 6.79 -5.79 -9.90
N ARG A 60 7.01 -6.76 -9.01
CA ARG A 60 7.44 -8.08 -9.42
C ARG A 60 6.21 -8.86 -9.84
N ASP A 61 5.14 -8.69 -9.06
CA ASP A 61 3.97 -9.53 -9.08
C ASP A 61 2.70 -8.69 -9.39
N GLY A 62 2.83 -7.38 -9.59
CA GLY A 62 1.68 -6.49 -9.76
C GLY A 62 0.93 -6.32 -8.44
N PHE A 63 -0.40 -6.28 -8.49
CA PHE A 63 -1.22 -6.16 -7.29
C PHE A 63 -1.26 -7.46 -6.49
N VAL A 64 -0.98 -7.35 -5.19
CA VAL A 64 -1.03 -8.46 -4.24
C VAL A 64 -1.84 -8.08 -3.00
N LEU A 65 -2.45 -9.07 -2.35
CA LEU A 65 -2.97 -8.93 -1.00
C LEU A 65 -1.94 -9.45 -0.01
N LEU A 66 -1.67 -8.68 1.03
CA LEU A 66 -0.76 -9.07 2.12
C LEU A 66 -1.56 -9.73 3.25
N ASP A 67 -0.98 -10.75 3.88
CA ASP A 67 -1.59 -11.40 5.05
C ASP A 67 -0.80 -11.13 6.34
N ASN A 68 -1.43 -11.46 7.47
CA ASN A 68 -0.85 -11.28 8.80
C ASN A 68 0.17 -12.37 9.20
N HIS A 69 0.47 -13.31 8.30
CA HIS A 69 1.47 -14.36 8.45
C HIS A 69 2.75 -14.08 7.64
N GLY A 70 2.81 -12.94 6.93
CA GLY A 70 3.94 -12.55 6.09
C GLY A 70 3.89 -13.14 4.68
N GLY A 71 2.77 -13.78 4.32
CA GLY A 71 2.49 -14.23 2.97
C GLY A 71 1.82 -13.15 2.13
N TRP A 72 1.66 -13.46 0.85
CA TRP A 72 0.92 -12.65 -0.09
C TRP A 72 0.26 -13.52 -1.16
N THR A 73 -0.81 -13.02 -1.75
CA THR A 73 -1.51 -13.65 -2.88
C THR A 73 -1.67 -12.67 -4.02
N LEU A 74 -1.44 -13.12 -5.26
CA LEU A 74 -1.76 -12.35 -6.46
C LEU A 74 -3.24 -11.97 -6.45
N VAL A 75 -3.52 -10.72 -6.77
CA VAL A 75 -4.89 -10.31 -7.10
C VAL A 75 -5.22 -10.84 -8.49
N PRO A 76 -6.33 -11.58 -8.66
CA PRO A 76 -6.77 -12.02 -9.98
C PRO A 76 -6.96 -10.83 -10.92
N GLU A 77 -6.66 -10.99 -12.21
CA GLU A 77 -6.78 -9.90 -13.21
C GLU A 77 -8.16 -9.23 -13.21
N ALA A 78 -9.22 -10.00 -12.97
CA ALA A 78 -10.59 -9.49 -12.91
C ALA A 78 -10.86 -8.53 -11.73
N ASP A 79 -10.02 -8.59 -10.69
CA ASP A 79 -10.14 -7.83 -9.45
C ASP A 79 -9.02 -6.77 -9.31
N VAL A 80 -8.19 -6.60 -10.33
CA VAL A 80 -7.17 -5.54 -10.36
C VAL A 80 -7.87 -4.18 -10.28
N PRO A 81 -7.50 -3.31 -9.31
CA PRO A 81 -8.10 -1.99 -9.20
C PRO A 81 -7.92 -1.19 -10.50
N ASP A 82 -8.99 -0.54 -10.96
CA ASP A 82 -8.93 0.42 -12.08
C ASP A 82 -8.13 1.66 -11.64
N ILE A 83 -6.83 1.60 -11.89
CA ILE A 83 -5.92 2.71 -11.67
C ILE A 83 -5.76 3.50 -12.98
N PRO A 84 -5.96 4.82 -12.98
CA PRO A 84 -5.76 5.58 -14.22
C PRO A 84 -4.29 5.50 -14.63
N ASP A 85 -4.04 5.49 -15.94
CA ASP A 85 -2.70 5.40 -16.53
C ASP A 85 -1.88 6.66 -16.19
N PHE A 86 -1.26 6.63 -15.02
CA PHE A 86 -0.28 7.60 -14.57
C PHE A 86 1.04 6.86 -14.60
N GLY A 87 1.96 7.25 -15.48
CA GLY A 87 3.29 6.64 -15.63
C GLY A 87 4.10 6.64 -14.33
N VAL A 88 3.77 5.72 -13.43
CA VAL A 88 4.32 5.66 -12.08
C VAL A 88 5.65 4.93 -12.12
N CYS A 89 6.70 5.63 -11.68
CA CYS A 89 7.95 5.03 -11.18
C CYS A 89 7.70 4.24 -9.87
N ALA A 90 6.60 3.51 -9.74
CA ALA A 90 6.19 2.88 -8.49
C ALA A 90 6.90 1.56 -8.25
N VAL A 91 8.19 1.46 -8.60
CA VAL A 91 9.06 0.42 -8.08
C VAL A 91 10.49 0.91 -8.02
N LEU A 92 10.92 1.22 -6.81
CA LEU A 92 12.29 1.00 -6.41
C LEU A 92 12.29 0.40 -5.00
N ALA A 93 12.36 -0.93 -4.96
CA ALA A 93 12.97 -1.74 -3.91
C ALA A 93 13.20 -3.15 -4.46
#